data_AF-A0A7J6SS03-F1
#
_entry.id   AF-A0A7J6SS03-F1
#
_cell.length_a   1.000
_cell.length_b   1.000
_cell.length_c   1.000
_cell.angle_alpha   90.00
_cell.angle_beta   90.00
_cell.angle_gamma   90.00
#
_symmetry.space_group_name_H-M   'P 1'
#
loop_
_entity.id
_entity.type
_entity.pdbx_description
1 polymer ?
#
loop_
_entity_poly.entity_id
_entity_poly.type
_entity_poly.pdbx_seq_one_letter_code
_entity_poly.pdbx_strand_id
1 'polypeptide(L)'
;FVDLSAKFLLVHHLQEDEHIFPFYRKHLKDATALEGEVHEHEEVSRLLADLEENLKQDKISDAQKICATIRDMMCDNVNGHLVREEKILTPEAFREHATEKEVRDLSTAIHAMIKDHMNKMDSLIFMIYNMNDAEKAFFDERMPWIMTYLIFPIAANKKPEV
;
A
#
# COMPACT_ATOMS: atom_id res chain seq x y z
N PHE A 1 -12.48 6.98 -1.93
CA PHE A 1 -11.10 7.19 -1.46
C PHE A 1 -10.84 6.42 -0.16
N VAL A 2 -11.61 6.63 0.93
CA VAL A 2 -11.45 5.87 2.19
C VAL A 2 -11.61 4.36 1.99
N ASP A 3 -12.70 3.91 1.37
CA ASP A 3 -12.92 2.49 1.03
C ASP A 3 -11.78 1.89 0.17
N LEU A 4 -11.26 2.67 -0.79
CA LEU A 4 -10.15 2.25 -1.64
C LEU A 4 -8.83 2.12 -0.85
N SER A 5 -8.59 3.03 0.09
CA SER A 5 -7.40 3.02 0.95
C SER A 5 -7.47 1.86 1.95
N ALA A 6 -8.65 1.59 2.51
CA ALA A 6 -8.89 0.46 3.40
C ALA A 6 -8.62 -0.87 2.71
N LYS A 7 -9.15 -1.03 1.49
CA LYS A 7 -8.91 -2.22 0.65
C LYS A 7 -7.44 -2.37 0.30
N PHE A 8 -6.76 -1.28 -0.07
CA PHE A 8 -5.35 -1.34 -0.41
C PHE A 8 -4.49 -1.77 0.79
N LEU A 9 -4.68 -1.14 1.95
CA LEU A 9 -3.95 -1.50 3.18
C LEU A 9 -4.23 -2.94 3.62
N LEU A 10 -5.47 -3.41 3.49
CA LEU A 10 -5.80 -4.81 3.76
C LEU A 10 -5.00 -5.76 2.84
N VAL A 11 -4.98 -5.49 1.53
CA VAL A 11 -4.26 -6.34 0.58
C VAL A 11 -2.75 -6.28 0.82
N HIS A 12 -2.22 -5.11 1.17
CA HIS A 12 -0.81 -4.92 1.54
C HIS A 12 -0.42 -5.80 2.74
N HIS A 13 -1.15 -5.69 3.86
CA HIS A 13 -0.89 -6.52 5.04
C HIS A 13 -1.03 -8.02 4.77
N LEU A 14 -2.01 -8.44 3.95
CA LEU A 14 -2.15 -9.85 3.56
C LEU A 14 -0.95 -10.34 2.73
N GLN A 15 -0.45 -9.50 1.81
CA GLN A 15 0.76 -9.82 1.06
C GLN A 15 1.97 -9.96 1.99
N GLU A 16 2.03 -9.13 3.03
CA GLU A 16 3.08 -9.17 4.04
C GLU A 16 3.03 -10.43 4.88
N ASP A 17 1.89 -10.70 5.49
CA ASP A 17 1.72 -11.83 6.40
C ASP A 17 1.86 -13.19 5.71
N GLU A 18 1.30 -13.34 4.50
CA GLU A 18 1.26 -14.64 3.82
C GLU A 18 2.50 -14.91 2.95
N HIS A 19 3.16 -13.86 2.45
CA HIS A 19 4.21 -14.01 1.44
C HIS A 19 5.51 -13.29 1.78
N ILE A 20 5.48 -11.99 2.10
CA ILE A 20 6.71 -11.21 2.27
C ILE A 20 7.41 -11.54 3.59
N PHE A 21 6.73 -11.49 4.74
CA PHE A 21 7.36 -11.86 6.02
C PHE A 21 7.82 -13.31 6.06
N PRO A 22 7.06 -14.33 5.59
CA PRO A 22 7.55 -15.70 5.49
C PRO A 22 8.78 -15.83 4.59
N PHE A 23 8.87 -15.05 3.52
CA PHE A 23 10.05 -14.99 2.68
C PHE A 23 11.24 -14.40 3.45
N TYR A 24 11.08 -13.22 4.03
CA TYR A 24 12.16 -12.56 4.79
C TYR A 24 12.61 -13.37 6.00
N ARG A 25 11.73 -14.05 6.74
CA ARG A 25 12.11 -14.94 7.85
C ARG A 25 13.07 -16.06 7.44
N LYS A 26 13.01 -16.53 6.18
CA LYS A 26 13.96 -17.53 5.65
C LYS A 26 15.34 -16.96 5.34
N HIS A 27 15.42 -15.65 5.14
CA HIS A 27 16.60 -14.97 4.58
C HIS A 27 17.23 -13.96 5.54
N LEU A 28 16.53 -13.53 6.59
CA LEU A 28 17.06 -12.64 7.62
C LEU A 28 17.91 -13.40 8.64
N LYS A 29 18.98 -12.75 9.10
CA LYS A 29 19.83 -13.26 10.20
C LYS A 29 19.14 -13.23 11.55
N ASP A 30 18.19 -12.32 11.73
CA ASP A 30 17.39 -12.17 12.94
C ASP A 30 15.91 -12.00 12.57
N ALA A 31 15.12 -13.06 12.77
CA ALA A 31 13.70 -13.09 12.45
C ALA A 31 12.82 -12.49 13.57
N THR A 32 13.39 -12.18 14.74
CA THR A 32 12.63 -11.66 15.89
C THR A 32 12.07 -10.26 15.63
N ALA A 33 12.71 -9.51 14.71
CA ALA A 33 12.21 -8.23 14.24
C ALA A 33 10.82 -8.31 13.57
N LEU A 34 10.40 -9.50 13.11
CA LEU A 34 9.12 -9.74 12.43
C LEU A 34 8.04 -10.38 13.33
N GLU A 35 8.27 -10.51 14.64
CA GLU A 35 7.32 -11.15 15.57
C GLU A 35 6.18 -10.20 16.03
N GLY A 36 6.35 -8.88 15.89
CA GLY A 36 5.35 -7.88 16.28
C GLY A 36 4.37 -7.44 15.19
N GLU A 37 4.72 -7.64 13.92
CA GLU A 37 4.04 -6.99 12.77
C GLU A 37 2.58 -7.42 12.59
N VAL A 38 2.26 -8.70 12.82
CA VAL A 38 0.88 -9.20 12.71
C VAL A 38 -0.07 -8.45 13.65
N HIS A 39 0.41 -8.03 14.83
CA HIS A 39 -0.41 -7.28 15.78
C HIS A 39 -0.68 -5.85 15.30
N GLU A 40 0.27 -5.24 14.59
CA GLU A 40 0.12 -3.90 14.02
C GLU A 40 -0.89 -3.91 12.86
N HIS A 41 -0.87 -4.95 12.01
CA HIS A 41 -1.84 -5.12 10.93
C HIS A 41 -3.30 -5.21 11.46
N GLU A 42 -3.51 -5.91 12.58
CA GLU A 42 -4.81 -6.00 13.25
C GLU A 42 -5.29 -4.64 13.77
N GLU A 43 -4.38 -3.83 14.33
CA GLU A 43 -4.70 -2.50 14.85
C GLU A 43 -5.10 -1.53 13.72
N VAL A 44 -4.31 -1.49 12.64
CA VAL A 44 -4.60 -0.65 11.46
C VAL A 44 -5.93 -1.08 10.81
N SER A 45 -6.19 -2.40 10.70
CA SER A 45 -7.43 -2.92 10.15
C SER A 45 -8.66 -2.51 10.98
N ARG A 46 -8.53 -2.48 12.32
CA ARG A 46 -9.60 -2.03 13.22
C ARG A 46 -9.89 -0.54 13.04
N LEU A 47 -8.86 0.30 12.98
CA LEU A 47 -9.01 1.75 12.78
C LEU A 47 -9.69 2.07 11.44
N LEU A 48 -9.40 1.29 10.39
CA LEU A 48 -10.06 1.41 9.09
C LEU A 48 -11.55 1.04 9.14
N ALA A 49 -11.91 -0.03 9.84
CA ALA A 49 -13.29 -0.44 10.03
C ALA A 49 -14.09 0.61 10.83
N ASP A 50 -13.49 1.14 11.90
CA ASP A 50 -14.09 2.20 12.71
C ASP A 50 -14.32 3.48 11.88
N LEU A 51 -13.36 3.85 11.02
CA LEU A 51 -13.50 5.00 10.11
C LEU A 51 -14.66 4.80 9.13
N GLU A 52 -14.77 3.61 8.54
CA GLU A 52 -15.83 3.28 7.59
C GLU A 52 -17.22 3.32 8.26
N GLU A 53 -17.35 2.76 9.46
CA GLU A 53 -18.61 2.79 10.21
C GLU A 53 -19.04 4.22 10.57
N ASN A 54 -18.11 5.03 11.07
CA ASN A 54 -18.39 6.43 11.42
C ASN A 54 -18.83 7.27 10.21
N LEU A 55 -18.27 6.99 9.02
CA LEU A 55 -18.68 7.65 7.78
C LEU A 55 -20.08 7.24 7.30
N LYS A 56 -20.53 6.01 7.62
CA LYS A 56 -21.87 5.50 7.27
C LYS A 56 -22.99 6.09 8.14
N GLN A 57 -22.67 6.59 9.33
CA GLN A 57 -23.68 7.09 10.29
C GLN A 57 -24.27 8.50 9.94
N ASP A 58 -23.95 9.05 8.76
CA ASP A 58 -24.57 10.25 8.14
C ASP A 58 -24.61 11.54 8.99
N LYS A 59 -23.81 11.58 10.07
CA LYS A 59 -23.61 12.78 10.91
C LYS A 59 -22.39 13.54 10.44
N ILE A 60 -22.49 14.20 9.28
CA ILE A 60 -21.34 14.78 8.58
C ILE A 60 -20.44 15.67 9.47
N SER A 61 -20.97 16.47 10.42
CA SER A 61 -20.13 17.32 11.27
C SER A 61 -19.42 16.58 12.41
N ASP A 62 -20.07 15.59 13.02
CA ASP A 62 -19.47 14.78 14.08
C ASP A 62 -18.49 13.77 13.47
N ALA A 63 -18.89 13.17 12.34
CA ALA A 63 -18.04 12.35 11.50
C ALA A 63 -16.82 13.14 11.03
N GLN A 64 -16.90 14.41 10.62
CA GLN A 64 -15.72 15.19 10.22
C GLN A 64 -14.70 15.38 11.35
N LYS A 65 -15.14 15.65 12.58
CA LYS A 65 -14.23 15.78 13.73
C LYS A 65 -13.61 14.44 14.12
N ILE A 66 -14.43 13.39 14.15
CA ILE A 66 -13.99 12.03 14.47
C ILE A 66 -13.05 11.51 13.35
N CYS A 67 -13.37 11.76 12.09
CA CYS A 67 -12.55 11.40 10.93
C CYS A 67 -11.24 12.17 10.87
N ALA A 68 -11.19 13.43 11.31
CA ALA A 68 -9.92 14.16 11.40
C ALA A 68 -8.99 13.52 12.44
N THR A 69 -9.52 13.21 13.64
CA THR A 69 -8.76 12.51 14.68
C THR A 69 -8.34 11.11 14.23
N ILE A 70 -9.25 10.33 13.63
CA ILE A 70 -8.95 8.98 13.13
C ILE A 70 -7.94 9.05 11.98
N ARG A 71 -8.05 10.02 11.07
CA ARG A 71 -7.08 10.24 10.00
C ARG A 71 -5.70 10.55 10.56
N ASP A 72 -5.61 11.44 11.54
CA ASP A 72 -4.33 11.83 12.12
C ASP A 72 -3.70 10.63 12.87
N MET A 73 -4.49 9.88 13.64
CA MET A 73 -4.05 8.62 14.27
C MET A 73 -3.63 7.57 13.24
N MET A 74 -4.36 7.46 12.13
CA MET A 74 -4.00 6.57 11.03
C MET A 74 -2.71 7.01 10.36
N CYS A 75 -2.50 8.31 10.12
CA CYS A 75 -1.26 8.83 9.56
C CYS A 75 -0.08 8.49 10.48
N ASP A 76 -0.21 8.72 11.78
CA ASP A 76 0.86 8.43 12.74
C ASP A 76 1.14 6.92 12.84
N ASN A 77 0.10 6.08 12.92
CA ASN A 77 0.25 4.64 13.01
C ASN A 77 0.80 4.02 11.72
N VAL A 78 0.28 4.42 10.55
CA VAL A 78 0.76 3.93 9.24
C VAL A 78 2.18 4.40 8.97
N ASN A 79 2.50 5.68 9.21
CA ASN A 79 3.88 6.17 9.03
C ASN A 79 4.85 5.48 10.00
N GLY A 80 4.43 5.27 11.25
CA GLY A 80 5.23 4.55 12.23
C GLY A 80 5.49 3.10 11.81
N HIS A 81 4.48 2.42 11.30
CA HIS A 81 4.54 1.05 10.78
C HIS A 81 5.50 0.97 9.58
N LEU A 82 5.29 1.79 8.54
CA LEU A 82 6.16 1.83 7.35
C LEU A 82 7.65 2.05 7.71
N VAL A 83 7.94 2.96 8.64
CA VAL A 83 9.31 3.23 9.10
C VAL A 83 9.93 2.02 9.81
N ARG A 84 9.15 1.18 10.47
CA ARG A 84 9.65 -0.07 11.09
C ARG A 84 9.91 -1.11 10.01
N GLU A 85 8.96 -1.30 9.10
CA GLU A 85 9.10 -2.25 8.00
C GLU A 85 10.30 -1.93 7.11
N GLU A 86 10.50 -0.69 6.68
CA GLU A 86 11.62 -0.29 5.82
C GLU A 86 13.00 -0.54 6.47
N LYS A 87 13.08 -0.56 7.80
CA LYS A 87 14.33 -0.92 8.51
C LYS A 87 14.64 -2.40 8.45
N ILE A 88 13.62 -3.24 8.29
CA ILE A 88 13.73 -4.70 8.31
C ILE A 88 13.79 -5.23 6.88
N LEU A 89 12.89 -4.75 6.02
CA LEU A 89 12.69 -5.14 4.63
C LEU A 89 13.65 -4.41 3.68
N THR A 90 14.94 -4.44 3.99
CA THR A 90 15.96 -3.74 3.20
C THR A 90 16.22 -4.42 1.85
N PRO A 91 16.52 -3.66 0.78
CA PRO A 91 16.90 -4.22 -0.52
C PRO A 91 18.10 -5.18 -0.43
N GLU A 92 19.02 -4.93 0.49
CA GLU A 92 20.19 -5.77 0.75
C GLU A 92 19.77 -7.15 1.26
N ALA A 93 18.88 -7.22 2.25
CA ALA A 93 18.33 -8.49 2.75
C ALA A 93 17.61 -9.28 1.64
N PHE A 94 16.96 -8.58 0.72
CA PHE A 94 16.30 -9.17 -0.45
C PHE A 94 17.29 -9.71 -1.50
N ARG A 95 18.36 -8.96 -1.79
CA ARG A 95 19.31 -9.28 -2.89
C ARG A 95 20.42 -10.24 -2.47
N GLU A 96 20.79 -10.26 -1.19
CA GLU A 96 21.94 -11.05 -0.71
C GLU A 96 21.59 -12.54 -0.56
N HIS A 97 20.30 -12.88 -0.46
CA HIS A 97 19.86 -14.21 -0.05
C HIS A 97 18.80 -14.87 -0.93
N ALA A 98 18.18 -14.13 -1.86
CA ALA A 98 17.17 -14.68 -2.77
C ALA A 98 17.73 -14.95 -4.17
N THR A 99 17.36 -16.10 -4.74
CA THR A 99 17.57 -16.38 -6.16
C THR A 99 16.54 -15.64 -7.02
N GLU A 100 16.86 -15.40 -8.30
CA GLU A 100 15.89 -14.80 -9.23
C GLU A 100 14.57 -15.59 -9.34
N LYS A 101 14.64 -16.92 -9.19
CA LYS A 101 13.44 -17.77 -9.21
C LYS A 101 12.55 -17.47 -8.02
N GLU A 102 13.12 -17.39 -6.82
CA GLU A 102 12.38 -17.09 -5.60
C GLU A 102 11.73 -15.71 -5.65
N VAL A 103 12.43 -14.71 -6.21
CA VAL A 103 11.88 -13.37 -6.43
C VAL A 103 10.70 -13.41 -7.41
N ARG A 104 10.82 -14.16 -8.52
CA ARG A 104 9.72 -14.31 -9.50
C ARG A 104 8.52 -15.03 -8.91
N ASP A 105 8.74 -16.07 -8.11
CA ASP A 105 7.68 -16.84 -7.45
C ASP A 105 6.95 -15.96 -6.43
N LEU A 106 7.69 -15.19 -5.61
CA LEU A 106 7.13 -14.23 -4.66
C LEU A 106 6.29 -13.16 -5.37
N SER A 107 6.83 -12.54 -6.43
CA SER A 107 6.09 -11.57 -7.24
C SER A 107 4.81 -12.16 -7.80
N THR A 108 4.84 -13.40 -8.29
CA THR A 108 3.65 -14.08 -8.83
C THR A 108 2.58 -14.29 -7.76
N ALA A 109 2.97 -14.72 -6.56
CA ALA A 109 2.06 -14.93 -5.44
C ALA A 109 1.39 -13.62 -5.00
N ILE A 110 2.18 -12.55 -4.81
CA ILE A 110 1.69 -11.20 -4.47
C ILE A 110 0.66 -10.70 -5.50
N HIS A 111 0.95 -10.84 -6.79
CA HIS A 111 0.03 -10.40 -7.86
C HIS A 111 -1.22 -11.26 -8.00
N ALA A 112 -1.17 -12.54 -7.61
CA ALA A 112 -2.34 -13.40 -7.56
C ALA A 112 -3.30 -12.90 -6.48
N MET A 113 -2.79 -12.60 -5.29
CA MET A 113 -3.56 -12.10 -4.15
C MET A 113 -4.29 -10.78 -4.44
N ILE A 114 -3.65 -9.86 -5.20
CA ILE A 114 -4.34 -8.63 -5.64
C ILE A 114 -5.64 -8.97 -6.35
N LYS A 115 -5.67 -10.00 -7.22
CA LYS A 115 -6.89 -10.36 -7.97
C LYS A 115 -8.01 -10.88 -7.09
N ASP A 116 -7.68 -11.55 -6.00
CA ASP A 116 -8.65 -12.21 -5.14
C ASP A 116 -9.32 -11.22 -4.18
N HIS A 117 -8.65 -10.10 -3.87
CA HIS A 117 -9.10 -9.13 -2.87
C HIS A 117 -9.34 -7.71 -3.41
N MET A 118 -8.85 -7.37 -4.61
CA MET A 118 -8.98 -6.03 -5.19
C MET A 118 -9.06 -6.04 -6.73
N ASN A 119 -9.81 -5.10 -7.31
CA ASN A 119 -9.76 -4.92 -8.76
C ASN A 119 -8.37 -4.37 -9.17
N LYS A 120 -7.76 -4.94 -10.20
CA LYS A 120 -6.46 -4.47 -10.72
C LYS A 120 -6.44 -3.00 -11.12
N MET A 121 -7.54 -2.50 -11.68
CA MET A 121 -7.66 -1.10 -12.06
C MET A 121 -7.75 -0.21 -10.83
N ASP A 122 -8.47 -0.64 -9.79
CA ASP A 122 -8.56 0.10 -8.53
C ASP A 122 -7.20 0.18 -7.83
N SER A 123 -6.45 -0.93 -7.81
CA SER A 123 -5.08 -0.99 -7.29
C SER A 123 -4.14 -0.07 -8.08
N LEU A 124 -4.19 -0.13 -9.41
CA LEU A 124 -3.39 0.71 -10.30
C LEU A 124 -3.68 2.21 -10.11
N ILE A 125 -4.97 2.58 -10.08
CA ILE A 125 -5.40 3.95 -9.84
C ILE A 125 -4.92 4.42 -8.47
N PHE A 126 -5.08 3.60 -7.43
CA PHE A 126 -4.63 3.95 -6.09
C PHE A 126 -3.11 4.21 -6.04
N MET A 127 -2.29 3.33 -6.60
CA MET A 127 -0.83 3.54 -6.65
C MET A 127 -0.48 4.85 -7.35
N ILE A 128 -1.09 5.09 -8.51
CA ILE A 128 -0.80 6.26 -9.34
C ILE A 128 -1.18 7.58 -8.66
N TYR A 129 -2.29 7.62 -7.93
CA TYR A 129 -2.71 8.83 -7.20
C TYR A 129 -1.82 9.16 -5.99
N ASN A 130 -1.04 8.19 -5.51
CA ASN A 130 -0.16 8.35 -4.36
C ASN A 130 1.33 8.42 -4.74
N MET A 131 1.67 8.37 -6.03
CA MET A 131 3.04 8.61 -6.50
C MET A 131 3.44 10.06 -6.26
N ASN A 132 4.69 10.27 -5.85
CA ASN A 132 5.31 11.60 -5.88
C ASN A 132 5.68 12.01 -7.32
N ASP A 133 6.07 13.27 -7.52
CA ASP A 133 6.37 13.80 -8.84
C ASP A 133 7.51 13.05 -9.56
N ALA A 134 8.51 12.56 -8.82
CA ALA A 134 9.63 11.81 -9.39
C ALA A 134 9.22 10.39 -9.82
N GLU A 135 8.43 9.70 -9.01
CA GLU A 135 7.86 8.38 -9.33
C GLU A 135 6.91 8.45 -10.52
N LYS A 136 6.08 9.49 -10.55
CA LYS A 136 5.16 9.74 -11.65
C LYS A 136 5.91 10.03 -12.95
N ALA A 137 6.96 10.85 -12.92
CA ALA A 137 7.81 11.10 -14.07
C ALA A 137 8.51 9.80 -14.56
N PHE A 138 9.00 8.98 -13.63
CA PHE A 138 9.61 7.68 -13.97
C PHE A 138 8.62 6.71 -14.63
N PHE A 139 7.38 6.69 -14.15
CA PHE A 139 6.28 5.89 -14.71
C PHE A 139 5.89 6.40 -16.11
N ASP A 140 5.70 7.70 -16.26
CA ASP A 140 5.31 8.34 -17.51
C ASP A 140 6.35 8.18 -18.62
N GLU A 141 7.64 8.18 -18.30
CA GLU A 141 8.74 7.97 -19.27
C GLU A 141 8.71 6.56 -19.90
N ARG A 142 8.23 5.56 -19.16
CA ARG A 142 8.32 4.14 -19.54
C ARG A 142 6.99 3.57 -20.03
N MET A 143 5.88 4.28 -19.79
CA MET A 143 4.57 3.85 -20.20
C MET A 143 4.20 4.40 -21.59
N PRO A 144 3.56 3.58 -22.45
CA PRO A 144 3.01 4.09 -23.69
C PRO A 144 2.02 5.23 -23.41
N TRP A 145 2.14 6.35 -24.12
CA TRP A 145 1.33 7.55 -23.91
C TRP A 145 -0.18 7.29 -23.89
N ILE A 146 -0.64 6.27 -24.62
CA ILE A 146 -2.05 5.85 -24.67
C ILE A 146 -2.54 5.23 -23.34
N MET A 147 -1.66 4.52 -22.63
CA MET A 147 -1.97 3.98 -21.30
C MET A 147 -2.01 5.10 -20.27
N THR A 148 -1.05 6.04 -20.33
CA THR A 148 -1.06 7.24 -19.49
C THR A 148 -2.35 8.05 -19.69
N TYR A 149 -2.79 8.22 -20.94
CA TYR A 149 -4.03 8.93 -21.27
C TYR A 149 -5.29 8.24 -20.73
N LEU A 150 -5.32 6.90 -20.72
CA LEU A 150 -6.47 6.13 -20.23
C LEU A 150 -6.55 6.08 -18.69
N ILE A 151 -5.40 6.16 -18.01
CA ILE A 151 -5.31 6.00 -16.55
C ILE A 151 -5.41 7.35 -15.82
N PHE A 152 -4.92 8.43 -16.43
CA PHE A 152 -5.04 9.80 -15.89
C PHE A 152 -6.12 10.58 -16.65
N PRO A 153 -7.33 10.76 -16.09
CA PRO A 153 -8.33 11.60 -16.76
C PRO A 153 -7.84 13.05 -16.76
N ILE A 154 -7.62 13.59 -17.97
CA ILE A 154 -7.56 14.97 -18.50
C ILE A 154 -7.27 16.15 -17.53
N ALA A 155 -7.72 16.17 -16.27
CA ALA A 155 -7.39 17.18 -15.27
C ALA A 155 -5.90 17.20 -14.86
N ALA A 156 -5.20 16.06 -14.93
CA ALA A 156 -3.75 15.97 -14.70
C ALA A 156 -2.91 16.28 -15.96
N ASN A 157 -3.55 16.34 -17.14
CA ASN A 157 -2.92 16.64 -18.44
C ASN A 157 -3.11 18.11 -18.85
N LYS A 158 -3.25 19.03 -17.89
CA LYS A 158 -3.03 20.45 -18.19
C LYS A 158 -1.58 20.60 -18.64
N LYS A 159 -1.38 20.80 -19.95
CA LYS A 159 -0.11 21.27 -20.47
C LYS A 159 0.34 22.47 -19.62
N PRO A 160 1.60 22.53 -19.16
CA PRO A 160 2.15 23.81 -18.76
C PRO A 160 2.07 24.73 -19.98
N GLU A 161 1.28 25.79 -19.86
CA GLU A 161 1.40 26.93 -20.76
C GLU A 161 2.76 27.58 -20.42
N VAL A 162 3.76 27.32 -21.25
CA VAL A 162 4.45 28.24 -22.19
C VAL A 162 5.69 27.53 -22.73
#